data_AF-A0A3S5AQD9-F1
#
_entry.id   AF-A0A3S5AQD9-F1
#
_cell.length_a   1.000
_cell.length_b   1.000
_cell.length_c   1.000
_cell.angle_alpha   90.00
_cell.angle_beta   90.00
_cell.angle_gamma   90.00
#
_symmetry.space_group_name_H-M   'P 1'
#
loop_
_entity.id
_entity.type
_entity.pdbx_description
1 polymer ?
#
loop_
_entity_poly.entity_id
_entity_poly.type
_entity_poly.pdbx_seq_one_letter_code
_entity_poly.pdbx_strand_id
1 'polypeptide(L)'
;MSIKMLKSGCHEAFTELFSLVKEEEMRRIEAGRDSFLWMITPLVEQHAKLGQICSGLIEIERLARSGRLEESFVGYLRLAANLYYDANNSEDFWLVRHFLTKCVEKVTQALQRAEFTFHRSNTDQSHDENQDLGGLQKVYETLGKRYAESYYLLGHFLLETGDYKESVMHMKLLLQFIGANQKWATPTLLAYGKIRRENEG
;
A
#
# COMPACT_ATOMS: atom_id res chain seq x y z
N MET A 1 19.66 -8.81 -10.60
CA MET A 1 18.32 -8.23 -10.90
C MET A 1 18.35 -6.69 -10.86
N SER A 2 19.04 -6.12 -9.88
CA SER A 2 19.19 -4.69 -9.58
C SER A 2 19.60 -3.75 -10.73
N ILE A 3 20.54 -4.14 -11.61
CA ILE A 3 20.98 -3.26 -12.73
C ILE A 3 19.88 -3.09 -13.80
N LYS A 4 19.03 -4.10 -14.02
CA LYS A 4 17.97 -4.04 -15.05
C LYS A 4 16.87 -3.05 -14.67
N MET A 5 16.49 -2.99 -13.39
CA MET A 5 15.48 -2.06 -12.88
C MET A 5 15.90 -0.61 -13.08
N LEU A 6 17.13 -0.28 -12.69
CA LEU A 6 17.71 1.05 -12.83
C LEU A 6 17.78 1.48 -14.30
N LYS A 7 18.18 0.58 -15.20
CA LYS A 7 18.20 0.86 -16.65
C LYS A 7 16.81 1.05 -17.25
N SER A 8 15.78 0.43 -16.66
CA SER A 8 14.38 0.60 -17.08
C SER A 8 13.66 1.79 -16.43
N GLY A 9 14.38 2.59 -15.63
CA GLY A 9 13.83 3.76 -14.93
C GLY A 9 12.93 3.41 -13.74
N CYS A 10 13.00 2.18 -13.22
CA CYS A 10 12.22 1.74 -12.05
C CYS A 10 13.04 1.95 -10.77
N HIS A 11 13.20 3.21 -10.37
CA HIS A 11 14.07 3.61 -9.27
C HIS A 11 13.37 3.51 -7.91
N GLU A 12 12.06 3.77 -7.86
CA GLU A 12 11.28 3.60 -6.62
C GLU A 12 11.21 2.13 -6.24
N ALA A 13 10.89 1.25 -7.20
CA ALA A 13 10.85 -0.20 -7.00
C ALA A 13 12.20 -0.75 -6.53
N PHE A 14 13.31 -0.24 -7.09
CA PHE A 14 14.65 -0.64 -6.67
C PHE A 14 14.93 -0.21 -5.22
N THR A 15 14.66 1.05 -4.91
CA THR A 15 14.85 1.60 -3.56
C THR A 15 14.02 0.83 -2.54
N GLU A 16 12.75 0.57 -2.86
CA GLU A 16 11.82 -0.15 -2.01
C GLU A 16 12.28 -1.59 -1.75
N LEU A 17 12.68 -2.32 -2.79
CA LEU A 17 13.20 -3.69 -2.66
C LEU A 17 14.49 -3.73 -1.81
N PHE A 18 15.38 -2.75 -2.00
CA PHE A 18 16.61 -2.64 -1.23
C PHE A 18 16.32 -2.33 0.24
N SER A 19 15.38 -1.43 0.52
CA SER A 19 14.94 -1.09 1.88
C SER A 19 14.36 -2.31 2.60
N LEU A 20 13.56 -3.14 1.92
CA LEU A 20 13.02 -4.38 2.51
C LEU A 20 14.12 -5.35 2.96
N VAL A 21 15.13 -5.58 2.12
CA VAL A 21 16.26 -6.45 2.48
C VAL A 21 17.05 -5.87 3.66
N LYS A 22 17.21 -4.54 3.70
CA LYS A 22 17.86 -3.87 4.82
C LYS A 22 17.05 -3.93 6.11
N GLU A 23 15.73 -3.76 6.03
CA GLU A 23 14.84 -3.84 7.17
C GLU A 23 14.85 -5.22 7.79
N GLU A 24 14.76 -6.28 6.97
CA GLU A 24 14.85 -7.66 7.47
C GLU A 24 16.18 -7.90 8.22
N GLU A 25 17.30 -7.50 7.61
CA GLU A 25 18.62 -7.65 8.22
C GLU A 25 18.69 -6.91 9.58
N MET A 26 18.17 -5.67 9.65
CA MET A 26 18.12 -4.91 10.92
C MET A 26 17.25 -5.62 11.96
N ARG A 27 16.06 -6.12 11.58
CA ARG A 27 15.16 -6.87 12.48
C ARG A 27 15.85 -8.12 13.05
N ARG A 28 16.62 -8.84 12.22
CA ARG A 28 17.39 -10.02 12.67
C ARG A 28 18.49 -9.62 13.65
N ILE A 29 19.26 -8.57 13.34
CA ILE A 29 20.32 -8.06 14.22
C ILE A 29 19.75 -7.63 15.58
N GLU A 30 18.65 -6.86 15.59
CA GLU A 30 18.00 -6.37 16.81
C GLU A 30 17.41 -7.48 17.68
N ALA A 31 16.85 -8.52 17.05
CA ALA A 31 16.31 -9.68 17.77
C ALA A 31 17.41 -10.56 18.39
N GLY A 32 18.65 -10.45 17.92
CA GLY A 32 19.80 -11.24 18.39
C GLY A 32 19.83 -12.66 17.82
N ARG A 33 21.03 -13.25 17.80
CA ARG A 33 21.36 -14.52 17.10
C ARG A 33 20.57 -15.74 17.58
N ASP A 34 20.12 -15.71 18.83
CA ASP A 34 19.36 -16.82 19.41
C ASP A 34 17.86 -16.73 19.10
N SER A 35 17.40 -15.67 18.42
CA SER A 35 15.99 -15.51 18.09
C SER A 35 15.55 -16.39 16.92
N PHE A 36 14.25 -16.67 16.88
CA PHE A 36 13.62 -17.41 15.79
C PHE A 36 13.87 -16.79 14.40
N LEU A 37 14.07 -15.47 14.30
CA LEU A 37 14.35 -14.78 13.03
C LEU A 37 15.68 -15.22 12.38
N TRP A 38 16.61 -15.79 13.16
CA TRP A 38 17.86 -16.34 12.62
C TRP A 38 17.69 -17.76 12.06
N MET A 39 16.61 -18.46 12.43
CA MET A 39 16.26 -19.77 11.89
C MET A 39 15.54 -19.67 10.54
N ILE A 40 14.90 -18.53 10.27
CA ILE A 40 14.26 -18.24 8.98
C ILE A 40 15.34 -17.95 7.94
N THR A 41 15.18 -18.50 6.73
CA THR A 41 16.03 -18.20 5.58
C THR A 41 15.99 -16.69 5.29
N PRO A 42 17.13 -16.00 5.18
CA PRO A 42 17.15 -14.56 4.90
C PRO A 42 16.41 -14.21 3.60
N LEU A 43 15.70 -13.10 3.55
CA LEU A 43 14.95 -12.62 2.38
C LEU A 43 15.86 -12.52 1.15
N VAL A 44 17.12 -12.12 1.32
CA VAL A 44 18.12 -12.06 0.23
C VAL A 44 18.35 -13.42 -0.45
N GLU A 45 18.15 -14.51 0.28
CA GLU A 45 18.29 -15.90 -0.19
C GLU A 45 16.95 -16.50 -0.66
N GLN A 46 15.81 -15.89 -0.28
CA GLN A 46 14.47 -16.28 -0.74
C GLN A 46 14.18 -15.76 -2.16
N HIS A 47 14.94 -16.24 -3.15
CA HIS A 47 14.93 -15.71 -4.51
C HIS A 47 13.55 -15.70 -5.20
N ALA A 48 12.71 -16.72 -4.96
CA ALA A 48 11.36 -16.76 -5.53
C ALA A 48 10.48 -15.63 -5.00
N LYS A 49 10.49 -15.42 -3.68
CA LYS A 49 9.75 -14.34 -3.00
C LYS A 49 10.26 -12.97 -3.43
N LEU A 50 11.57 -12.77 -3.45
CA LEU A 50 12.17 -11.54 -3.97
C LEU A 50 11.81 -11.28 -5.44
N GLY A 51 11.74 -12.33 -6.26
CA GLY A 51 11.31 -12.24 -7.65
C GLY A 51 9.86 -11.75 -7.78
N GLN A 52 8.96 -12.30 -6.96
CA GLN A 52 7.55 -11.92 -6.89
C GLN A 52 7.40 -10.46 -6.45
N ILE A 53 8.04 -10.06 -5.34
CA ILE A 53 8.02 -8.68 -4.83
C ILE A 53 8.58 -7.71 -5.87
N CYS A 54 9.74 -8.03 -6.46
CA CYS A 54 10.38 -7.18 -7.46
C CYS A 54 9.49 -6.97 -8.69
N SER A 55 8.86 -8.04 -9.20
CA SER A 55 7.99 -7.96 -10.37
C SER A 55 6.74 -7.13 -10.08
N GLY A 56 6.14 -7.29 -8.91
CA GLY A 56 5.00 -6.47 -8.48
C GLY A 56 5.36 -5.00 -8.31
N LEU A 57 6.49 -4.68 -7.67
CA LEU A 57 6.95 -3.30 -7.48
C LEU A 57 7.22 -2.59 -8.81
N ILE A 58 7.84 -3.28 -9.78
CA ILE A 58 8.06 -2.73 -11.13
C ILE A 58 6.74 -2.39 -11.79
N GLU A 59 5.75 -3.27 -11.70
CA GLU A 59 4.44 -3.04 -12.31
C GLU A 59 3.71 -1.86 -11.64
N ILE A 60 3.73 -1.81 -10.31
CA ILE A 60 3.18 -0.70 -9.52
C ILE A 60 3.79 0.64 -9.94
N GLU A 61 5.12 0.72 -10.05
CA GLU A 61 5.79 1.96 -10.44
C GLU A 61 5.45 2.36 -11.88
N ARG A 62 5.33 1.38 -12.80
CA ARG A 62 4.90 1.65 -14.18
C ARG A 62 3.48 2.20 -14.24
N LEU A 63 2.55 1.57 -13.52
CA LEU A 63 1.15 2.03 -13.43
C LEU A 63 1.08 3.44 -12.84
N ALA A 64 1.81 3.69 -11.75
CA ALA A 64 1.86 5.01 -11.12
C ALA A 64 2.41 6.08 -12.09
N ARG A 65 3.49 5.78 -12.81
CA ARG A 65 4.09 6.69 -13.80
C ARG A 65 3.16 6.97 -14.99
N SER A 66 2.29 6.01 -15.34
CA SER A 66 1.26 6.19 -16.37
C SER A 66 -0.01 6.88 -15.87
N GLY A 67 -0.04 7.36 -14.61
CA GLY A 67 -1.20 8.03 -14.02
C GLY A 67 -2.33 7.07 -13.59
N ARG A 68 -2.12 5.76 -13.65
CA ARG A 68 -3.09 4.72 -13.28
C ARG A 68 -3.05 4.46 -11.77
N LEU A 69 -3.36 5.50 -10.99
CA LEU A 69 -3.21 5.52 -9.52
C LEU A 69 -4.03 4.45 -8.81
N GLU A 70 -5.24 4.16 -9.28
CA GLU A 70 -6.07 3.10 -8.70
C GLU A 70 -5.43 1.72 -8.88
N GLU A 71 -4.82 1.48 -10.03
CA GLU A 71 -4.23 0.18 -10.35
C GLU A 71 -2.89 -0.02 -9.65
N SER A 72 -2.09 1.05 -9.51
CA SER A 72 -0.87 0.99 -8.69
C SER A 72 -1.21 0.70 -7.22
N PHE A 73 -2.29 1.29 -6.69
CA PHE A 73 -2.80 0.98 -5.37
C PHE A 73 -3.23 -0.48 -5.23
N VAL A 74 -4.04 -0.98 -6.17
CA VAL A 74 -4.45 -2.39 -6.20
C VAL A 74 -3.23 -3.31 -6.31
N GLY A 75 -2.16 -2.90 -7.00
CA GLY A 75 -0.90 -3.63 -7.06
C GLY A 75 -0.25 -3.80 -5.68
N TYR A 76 -0.19 -2.76 -4.85
CA TYR A 76 0.30 -2.88 -3.47
C TYR A 76 -0.58 -3.82 -2.63
N LEU A 77 -1.90 -3.73 -2.76
CA LEU A 77 -2.81 -4.65 -2.06
C LEU A 77 -2.63 -6.09 -2.50
N ARG A 78 -2.41 -6.34 -3.80
CA ARG A 78 -2.13 -7.69 -4.32
C ARG A 78 -0.82 -8.25 -3.75
N LEU A 79 0.23 -7.43 -3.65
CA LEU A 79 1.47 -7.85 -2.99
C LEU A 79 1.21 -8.24 -1.52
N ALA A 80 0.52 -7.38 -0.76
CA ALA A 80 0.18 -7.65 0.63
C ALA A 80 -0.64 -8.95 0.78
N ALA A 81 -1.64 -9.14 -0.06
CA ALA A 81 -2.50 -10.33 -0.03
C ALA A 81 -1.72 -11.61 -0.38
N ASN A 82 -0.90 -11.60 -1.44
CA ASN A 82 -0.09 -12.75 -1.82
C ASN A 82 0.85 -13.15 -0.68
N LEU A 83 1.52 -12.17 -0.06
CA LEU A 83 2.41 -12.40 1.08
C LEU A 83 1.66 -12.91 2.31
N TYR A 84 0.42 -12.47 2.54
CA TYR A 84 -0.40 -12.96 3.64
C TYR A 84 -0.77 -14.43 3.46
N TYR A 85 -1.09 -14.86 2.23
CA TYR A 85 -1.41 -16.25 1.93
C TYR A 85 -0.17 -17.15 1.88
N ASP A 86 0.97 -16.61 1.42
CA ASP A 86 2.25 -17.32 1.39
C ASP A 86 2.93 -17.38 2.77
N ALA A 87 2.47 -16.59 3.75
CA ALA A 87 3.04 -16.53 5.09
C ALA A 87 2.83 -17.85 5.85
N ASN A 88 3.86 -18.70 5.86
CA ASN A 88 3.91 -19.82 6.80
C ASN A 88 4.06 -19.28 8.22
N ASN A 89 3.00 -19.42 9.04
CA ASN A 89 3.03 -19.15 10.49
C ASN A 89 3.65 -17.79 10.87
N SER A 90 3.13 -16.69 10.33
CA SER A 90 3.45 -15.30 10.69
C SER A 90 4.83 -14.75 10.30
N GLU A 91 5.71 -15.54 9.69
CA GLU A 91 7.07 -15.11 9.32
C GLU A 91 7.07 -13.86 8.43
N ASP A 92 6.14 -13.78 7.48
CA ASP A 92 6.05 -12.69 6.51
C ASP A 92 5.07 -11.58 6.91
N PHE A 93 4.50 -11.61 8.12
CA PHE A 93 3.55 -10.59 8.56
C PHE A 93 4.13 -9.19 8.57
N TRP A 94 5.45 -9.05 8.74
CA TRP A 94 6.11 -7.76 8.62
C TRP A 94 6.10 -7.24 7.18
N LEU A 95 6.24 -8.11 6.17
CA LEU A 95 6.12 -7.72 4.76
C LEU A 95 4.67 -7.31 4.42
N VAL A 96 3.68 -8.06 4.93
CA VAL A 96 2.27 -7.71 4.77
C VAL A 96 1.99 -6.34 5.38
N ARG A 97 2.43 -6.13 6.64
CA ARG A 97 2.32 -4.85 7.36
C ARG A 97 2.95 -3.71 6.56
N HIS A 98 4.14 -3.95 6.02
CA HIS A 98 4.86 -2.97 5.21
C HIS A 98 4.06 -2.53 3.99
N PHE A 99 3.54 -3.48 3.19
CA PHE A 99 2.78 -3.13 1.99
C PHE A 99 1.41 -2.50 2.29
N LEU A 100 0.75 -2.89 3.37
CA LEU A 100 -0.46 -2.21 3.86
C LEU A 100 -0.16 -0.78 4.33
N THR A 101 0.98 -0.57 4.97
CA THR A 101 1.45 0.76 5.37
C THR A 101 1.74 1.62 4.12
N LYS A 102 2.38 1.05 3.09
CA LYS A 102 2.60 1.72 1.81
C LYS A 102 1.29 2.13 1.12
N CYS A 103 0.25 1.32 1.22
CA CYS A 103 -1.08 1.68 0.73
C CYS A 103 -1.59 2.96 1.41
N VAL A 104 -1.51 3.01 2.75
CA VAL A 104 -1.88 4.20 3.54
C VAL A 104 -1.04 5.42 3.16
N GLU A 105 0.28 5.28 3.04
CA GLU A 105 1.18 6.38 2.66
C GLU A 105 0.83 6.95 1.29
N LYS A 106 0.74 6.09 0.26
CA LYS A 106 0.51 6.51 -1.12
C LYS A 106 -0.86 7.15 -1.31
N VAL A 107 -1.91 6.58 -0.69
CA VAL A 107 -3.25 7.16 -0.80
C VAL A 107 -3.39 8.47 -0.01
N THR A 108 -2.75 8.59 1.15
CA THR A 108 -2.74 9.84 1.92
C THR A 108 -2.05 10.95 1.13
N GLN A 109 -0.87 10.66 0.54
CA GLN A 109 -0.16 11.63 -0.30
C GLN A 109 -0.97 12.02 -1.54
N ALA A 110 -1.63 11.07 -2.20
CA ALA A 110 -2.47 11.35 -3.36
C ALA A 110 -3.68 12.21 -3.00
N LEU A 111 -4.33 11.92 -1.87
CA LEU A 111 -5.49 12.69 -1.39
C LEU A 111 -5.09 14.14 -1.06
N GLN A 112 -4.00 14.34 -0.33
CA GLN A 112 -3.47 15.68 -0.01
C GLN A 112 -3.15 16.50 -1.27
N ARG A 113 -2.57 15.86 -2.30
CA ARG A 113 -2.30 16.52 -3.59
C ARG A 113 -3.58 16.91 -4.31
N ALA A 114 -4.59 16.04 -4.28
CA ALA A 114 -5.90 16.31 -4.87
C ALA A 114 -6.61 17.48 -4.16
N GLU A 115 -6.58 17.51 -2.82
CA GLU A 115 -7.15 18.60 -2.01
C GLU A 115 -6.47 19.94 -2.32
N PHE A 116 -5.14 19.95 -2.38
CA PHE A 116 -4.39 21.15 -2.73
C PHE A 116 -4.75 21.67 -4.13
N THR A 117 -4.89 20.74 -5.10
CA THR A 117 -5.26 21.09 -6.48
C THR A 117 -6.68 21.67 -6.54
N PHE A 118 -7.63 21.08 -5.81
CA PHE A 118 -9.02 21.53 -5.73
C PHE A 118 -9.16 22.91 -5.08
N HIS A 119 -8.39 23.19 -4.02
CA HIS A 119 -8.36 24.51 -3.41
C HIS A 119 -7.77 25.57 -4.35
N ARG A 120 -6.68 25.23 -5.07
CA ARG A 120 -6.07 26.14 -6.04
C ARG A 120 -6.98 26.48 -7.22
N SER A 121 -7.71 25.49 -7.75
CA SER A 121 -8.68 25.74 -8.82
C SER A 121 -9.84 26.64 -8.38
N ASN A 122 -10.26 26.55 -7.11
CA ASN A 122 -11.32 27.43 -6.58
C ASN A 122 -10.84 28.85 -6.28
N THR A 123 -9.54 29.06 -6.01
CA THR A 123 -8.97 30.41 -5.85
C THR A 123 -8.65 31.09 -7.18
N ASP A 124 -8.31 30.32 -8.21
CA ASP A 124 -7.95 30.82 -9.55
C ASP A 124 -9.17 31.07 -10.47
N GLN A 125 -10.40 30.89 -9.96
CA GLN A 125 -11.68 31.01 -10.68
C GLN A 125 -12.04 32.43 -11.17
N SER A 126 -11.08 33.34 -11.33
CA SER A 126 -11.33 34.66 -11.93
C SER A 126 -11.31 34.69 -13.47
N HIS A 127 -10.78 33.70 -14.21
CA HIS A 127 -10.85 33.67 -15.69
C HIS A 127 -10.40 32.31 -16.29
N ASP A 128 -11.20 31.24 -16.26
CA ASP A 128 -11.24 30.21 -17.34
C ASP A 128 -12.33 29.14 -17.07
N GLU A 129 -13.38 29.07 -17.89
CA GLU A 129 -14.54 28.17 -17.70
C GLU A 129 -14.35 26.76 -18.30
N ASN A 130 -13.11 26.30 -18.53
CA ASN A 130 -12.85 25.01 -19.21
C ASN A 130 -12.02 24.00 -18.39
N GLN A 131 -12.04 24.07 -17.06
CA GLN A 131 -11.43 23.02 -16.23
C GLN A 131 -12.33 21.78 -16.13
N ASP A 132 -11.77 20.60 -16.43
CA ASP A 132 -12.36 19.26 -16.24
C ASP A 132 -12.57 18.94 -14.75
N LEU A 133 -13.48 19.70 -14.12
CA LEU A 133 -13.85 19.56 -12.71
C LEU A 133 -14.49 18.19 -12.43
N GLY A 134 -15.15 17.61 -13.44
CA GLY A 134 -15.78 16.29 -13.36
C GLY A 134 -14.75 15.17 -13.21
N GLY A 135 -13.66 15.21 -13.97
CA GLY A 135 -12.53 14.29 -13.83
C GLY A 135 -11.89 14.38 -12.44
N LEU A 136 -11.65 15.60 -11.94
CA LEU A 136 -11.02 15.84 -10.64
C LEU A 136 -11.89 15.35 -9.47
N GLN A 137 -13.19 15.61 -9.51
CA GLN A 137 -14.15 15.13 -8.52
C GLN A 137 -14.16 13.60 -8.45
N LYS A 138 -14.17 12.93 -9.60
CA LYS A 138 -14.13 11.46 -9.68
C LYS A 138 -12.84 10.90 -9.07
N VAL A 139 -11.69 11.52 -9.35
CA VAL A 139 -10.40 11.13 -8.76
C VAL A 139 -10.45 11.28 -7.23
N TYR A 140 -10.97 12.41 -6.74
CA TYR A 140 -11.09 12.67 -5.31
C TYR A 140 -11.98 11.62 -4.60
N GLU A 141 -13.11 11.26 -5.21
CA GLU A 141 -13.99 10.22 -4.66
C GLU A 141 -13.34 8.84 -4.65
N THR A 142 -12.59 8.47 -5.69
CA THR A 142 -11.84 7.22 -5.72
C THR A 142 -10.78 7.20 -4.62
N LEU A 143 -10.02 8.29 -4.45
CA LEU A 143 -8.98 8.39 -3.42
C LEU A 143 -9.58 8.31 -2.01
N GLY A 144 -10.74 8.95 -1.75
CA GLY A 144 -11.43 8.85 -0.47
C GLY A 144 -11.84 7.41 -0.11
N LYS A 145 -12.32 6.64 -1.10
CA LYS A 145 -12.64 5.21 -0.90
C LYS A 145 -11.40 4.38 -0.60
N ARG A 146 -10.30 4.58 -1.36
CA ARG A 146 -9.04 3.85 -1.14
C ARG A 146 -8.37 4.25 0.17
N TYR A 147 -8.53 5.49 0.62
CA TYR A 147 -8.09 5.93 1.93
C TYR A 147 -8.80 5.13 3.02
N ALA A 148 -10.13 5.10 2.99
CA ALA A 148 -10.92 4.35 3.96
C ALA A 148 -10.56 2.85 3.98
N GLU A 149 -10.43 2.25 2.80
CA GLU A 149 -10.03 0.84 2.64
C GLU A 149 -8.63 0.57 3.21
N SER A 150 -7.64 1.42 2.94
CA SER A 150 -6.26 1.21 3.41
C SER A 150 -6.17 1.19 4.93
N TYR A 151 -6.79 2.15 5.60
CA TYR A 151 -6.79 2.23 7.06
C TYR A 151 -7.57 1.09 7.69
N TYR A 152 -8.69 0.67 7.09
CA TYR A 152 -9.44 -0.49 7.55
C TYR A 152 -8.59 -1.77 7.45
N LEU A 153 -7.96 -2.02 6.30
CA LEU A 153 -7.17 -3.22 6.08
C LEU A 153 -5.94 -3.29 6.99
N LEU A 154 -5.21 -2.18 7.14
CA LEU A 154 -4.08 -2.10 8.06
C LEU A 154 -4.54 -2.28 9.51
N GLY A 155 -5.59 -1.57 9.93
CA GLY A 155 -6.14 -1.67 11.28
C GLY A 155 -6.64 -3.08 11.61
N HIS A 156 -7.31 -3.74 10.67
CA HIS A 156 -7.78 -5.11 10.80
C HIS A 156 -6.62 -6.11 10.87
N PHE A 157 -5.64 -5.99 9.96
CA PHE A 157 -4.45 -6.83 9.99
C PHE A 157 -3.74 -6.72 11.35
N LEU A 158 -3.50 -5.50 11.83
CA LEU A 158 -2.88 -5.28 13.14
C LEU A 158 -3.71 -5.84 14.30
N LEU A 159 -5.04 -5.83 14.18
CA LEU A 159 -5.93 -6.46 15.17
C LEU A 159 -5.73 -7.98 15.20
N GLU A 160 -5.67 -8.61 14.03
CA GLU A 160 -5.46 -10.05 13.89
C GLU A 160 -4.06 -10.50 14.34
N THR A 161 -3.03 -9.68 14.11
CA THR A 161 -1.66 -10.00 14.50
C THR A 161 -1.32 -9.62 15.95
N GLY A 162 -2.26 -9.03 16.69
CA GLY A 162 -2.09 -8.70 18.11
C GLY A 162 -1.50 -7.32 18.41
N ASP A 163 -1.28 -6.49 17.39
CA ASP A 163 -0.81 -5.10 17.50
C ASP A 163 -1.97 -4.13 17.85
N TYR A 164 -2.68 -4.41 18.94
CA TYR A 164 -3.94 -3.73 19.31
C TYR A 164 -3.84 -2.21 19.41
N LYS A 165 -2.72 -1.70 19.94
CA LYS A 165 -2.52 -0.26 20.14
C LYS A 165 -2.49 0.50 18.81
N GLU A 166 -1.74 -0.02 17.83
CA GLU A 166 -1.68 0.58 16.50
C GLU A 166 -2.96 0.35 15.72
N SER A 167 -3.57 -0.84 15.84
CA SER A 167 -4.89 -1.11 15.26
C SER A 167 -5.92 -0.06 15.67
N VAL A 168 -6.05 0.22 16.98
CA VAL A 168 -6.97 1.24 17.50
C VAL A 168 -6.62 2.63 16.97
N MET A 169 -5.35 2.96 16.81
CA MET A 169 -4.92 4.25 16.23
C MET A 169 -5.40 4.40 14.79
N HIS A 170 -5.16 3.41 13.93
CA HIS A 170 -5.60 3.45 12.53
C HIS A 170 -7.12 3.44 12.39
N MET A 171 -7.82 2.65 13.22
CA MET A 171 -9.29 2.61 13.24
C MET A 171 -9.91 3.93 13.71
N LYS A 172 -9.29 4.63 14.67
CA LYS A 172 -9.72 5.98 15.08
C LYS A 172 -9.56 7.00 13.97
N LEU A 173 -8.43 6.98 13.26
CA LEU A 173 -8.20 7.87 12.12
C LEU A 173 -9.22 7.62 11.01
N LEU A 174 -9.53 6.35 10.72
CA LEU A 174 -10.58 5.97 9.79
C LEU A 174 -11.95 6.53 10.21
N LEU A 175 -12.35 6.34 11.47
CA LEU A 175 -13.63 6.83 11.99
C LEU A 175 -13.73 8.36 11.94
N GLN A 176 -12.65 9.07 12.25
CA GLN A 176 -12.60 10.53 12.11
C GLN A 176 -12.78 10.97 10.65
N PHE A 177 -12.09 10.31 9.73
CA PHE A 177 -12.19 10.59 8.30
C PHE A 177 -13.61 10.31 7.75
N ILE A 178 -14.19 9.16 8.08
CA ILE A 178 -15.56 8.79 7.68
C ILE A 178 -16.60 9.72 8.32
N GLY A 179 -16.41 10.08 9.60
CA GLY A 179 -17.31 11.01 10.30
C GLY A 179 -17.38 12.38 9.63
N ALA A 180 -16.23 12.87 9.14
CA ALA A 180 -16.16 14.09 8.34
C ALA A 180 -16.66 13.91 6.89
N ASN A 181 -16.70 12.67 6.38
CA ASN A 181 -16.99 12.36 4.98
C ASN A 181 -17.93 11.14 4.84
N GLN A 182 -19.18 11.27 5.30
CA GLN A 182 -20.16 10.17 5.37
C GLN A 182 -20.36 9.40 4.04
N LYS A 183 -20.11 10.04 2.90
CA LYS A 183 -20.15 9.43 1.55
C LYS A 183 -19.16 8.28 1.33
N TRP A 184 -18.16 8.11 2.19
CA TRP A 184 -17.12 7.07 2.08
C TRP A 184 -17.15 6.08 3.24
N ALA A 185 -18.26 6.03 3.99
CA ALA A 185 -18.45 5.19 5.17
C ALA A 185 -18.48 3.68 4.89
N THR A 186 -18.53 3.27 3.63
CA THR A 186 -18.42 1.86 3.24
C THR A 186 -17.02 1.60 2.70
N PRO A 187 -16.06 1.12 3.52
CA PRO A 187 -14.91 0.40 3.02
C PRO A 187 -15.43 -0.68 2.07
N THR A 188 -14.88 -0.74 0.87
CA THR A 188 -15.28 -1.77 -0.09
C THR A 188 -14.75 -3.10 0.42
N LEU A 189 -15.51 -3.76 1.30
CA LEU A 189 -15.27 -5.10 1.88
C LEU A 189 -15.12 -6.22 0.82
N LEU A 190 -15.07 -5.87 -0.47
CA LEU A 190 -15.11 -6.78 -1.61
C LEU A 190 -13.74 -7.09 -2.22
N ALA A 191 -12.64 -6.40 -1.86
CA ALA A 191 -11.34 -6.69 -2.47
C ALA A 191 -10.68 -7.96 -1.90
N TYR A 192 -10.62 -8.12 -0.57
CA TYR A 192 -10.03 -9.32 0.06
C TYR A 192 -10.79 -10.61 -0.31
N GLY A 193 -12.14 -10.55 -0.35
CA GLY A 193 -12.97 -11.68 -0.74
C GLY A 193 -13.02 -11.98 -2.25
N LYS A 194 -12.68 -11.02 -3.12
CA LYS A 194 -12.55 -11.27 -4.58
C LYS A 194 -11.21 -11.87 -4.94
N ILE A 195 -10.10 -11.39 -4.34
CA ILE A 195 -8.76 -11.97 -4.58
C ILE A 195 -8.72 -13.44 -4.16
N ARG A 196 -9.44 -13.81 -3.08
CA ARG A 196 -9.64 -15.21 -2.68
C ARG A 196 -10.29 -16.09 -3.76
N ARG A 197 -11.24 -15.56 -4.54
CA ARG A 197 -11.96 -16.33 -5.58
C ARG A 197 -11.22 -16.43 -6.91
N GLU A 198 -10.26 -15.55 -7.18
CA GLU A 198 -9.44 -15.60 -8.40
C GLU A 198 -8.25 -16.57 -8.28
N ASN A 199 -7.87 -16.98 -7.07
CA ASN A 199 -6.80 -17.96 -6.81
C ASN A 199 -7.32 -19.39 -6.50
N GLU A 200 -8.65 -19.58 -6.41
CA GLU A 200 -9.31 -20.88 -6.15
C GLU A 200 -9.91 -21.49 -7.45
N GLY A 201 -9.55 -20.99 -8.63
CA GLY A 201 -10.10 -21.39 -9.94
C GLY A 201 -9.08 -21.98 -10.91
#